data_AF-A0AA90QHP8-F1
#
_entry.id   AF-A0AA90QHP8-F1
#
_cell.length_a   1.000
_cell.length_b   1.000
_cell.length_c   1.000
_cell.angle_alpha   90.00
_cell.angle_beta   90.00
_cell.angle_gamma   90.00
#
_symmetry.space_group_name_H-M   'P 1'
#
loop_
_entity.id
_entity.type
_entity.pdbx_description
1 polymer ?
#
loop_
_entity_poly.entity_id
_entity_poly.type
_entity_poly.pdbx_seq_one_letter_code
_entity_poly.pdbx_strand_id
1 'polypeptide(L)'
;MTPKFARTALDALSTLVNAWSEDPLVPPVQVTGLWDELVQVHGKTSLAHVESDPAAASCLLKLFAIADEACRGMGWGDDVGKPLSTRFSHFVLMRIGGWAEVHIHLPFSLCSKVSPESAVVLPKSITASVGCTIRSLSHYLALLPPSHVVRTSWNWAAGRHLEEGQTEPSDPYDIRLLLIAFPFHVPSQSFVLNSARAQLSGIHYWPAYFGLDQHWLSTQSGPLTGERLARQFVRPLIEHAEKQTGKKPHGIVLPECALSRAVAQELVRQLWDSGIEFVIVGLIHEEDGKTYNQACTFVIDHEQEDAAPFVQNKHHRWRLNRTQADSYALDFDHRHDNDKWWEDIDASKRTLPFFGLRKEMSFVTLICEDLARSAPAMSAVRAVGPNLVVALPMDGPQLAVRWPGQYATVLADDPGSAVLTLTCAGMVDRSNWH
;
A
#
# COMPACT_ATOMS: atom_id res chain seq x y z
N MET A 1 34.55 -9.70 -17.53
CA MET A 1 34.86 -8.26 -17.66
C MET A 1 35.90 -7.90 -16.61
N THR A 2 36.98 -7.21 -16.97
CA THR A 2 37.97 -6.71 -15.99
C THR A 2 37.41 -5.49 -15.26
N PRO A 3 37.75 -5.26 -13.97
CA PRO A 3 37.17 -4.19 -13.14
C PRO A 3 37.29 -2.78 -13.73
N LYS A 4 38.33 -2.56 -14.55
CA LYS A 4 38.59 -1.28 -15.21
C LYS A 4 37.57 -0.94 -16.30
N PHE A 5 37.12 -1.92 -17.08
CA PHE A 5 36.11 -1.72 -18.13
C PHE A 5 34.72 -1.46 -17.54
N ALA A 6 34.38 -2.15 -16.45
CA ALA A 6 33.13 -1.92 -15.73
C ALA A 6 33.05 -0.48 -15.20
N ARG A 7 34.16 0.04 -14.64
CA ARG A 7 34.23 1.41 -14.14
C ARG A 7 34.04 2.46 -15.23
N THR A 8 34.72 2.32 -16.36
CA THR A 8 34.57 3.26 -17.49
C THR A 8 33.15 3.27 -18.08
N ALA A 9 32.48 2.12 -18.14
CA ALA A 9 31.09 2.04 -18.59
C ALA A 9 30.12 2.74 -17.62
N LEU A 10 30.34 2.57 -16.31
CA LEU A 10 29.56 3.25 -15.27
C LEU A 10 29.78 4.77 -15.27
N ASP A 11 31.01 5.23 -15.47
CA ASP A 11 31.35 6.66 -15.55
C ASP A 11 30.66 7.32 -16.77
N ALA A 12 30.64 6.62 -17.92
CA ALA A 12 29.95 7.07 -19.12
C ALA A 12 28.42 7.14 -18.92
N LEU A 13 27.85 6.12 -18.25
CA LEU A 13 26.42 6.10 -17.89
C LEU A 13 26.07 7.27 -16.96
N SER A 14 26.87 7.48 -15.90
CA SER A 14 26.64 8.56 -14.94
C SER A 14 26.70 9.93 -15.62
N THR A 15 27.67 10.16 -16.50
CA THR A 15 27.77 11.40 -17.27
C THR A 15 26.52 11.64 -18.14
N LEU A 16 26.05 10.59 -18.82
CA LEU A 16 24.87 10.65 -19.67
C LEU A 16 23.59 10.95 -18.86
N VAL A 17 23.41 10.26 -17.73
CA VAL A 17 22.25 10.45 -16.86
C VAL A 17 22.25 11.82 -16.21
N ASN A 18 23.42 12.34 -15.82
CA ASN A 18 23.54 13.70 -15.29
C ASN A 18 23.13 14.73 -16.35
N ALA A 19 23.59 14.58 -17.60
CA ALA A 19 23.19 15.45 -18.70
C ALA A 19 21.67 15.43 -18.94
N TRP A 20 21.05 14.23 -18.93
CA TRP A 20 19.59 14.14 -19.06
C TRP A 20 18.85 14.72 -17.85
N SER A 21 19.44 14.62 -16.67
CA SER A 21 18.88 15.17 -15.43
C SER A 21 18.96 16.70 -15.37
N GLU A 22 19.85 17.34 -16.13
CA GLU A 22 19.92 18.81 -16.20
C GLU A 22 18.75 19.41 -17.00
N ASP A 23 18.36 18.75 -18.10
CA ASP A 23 17.20 19.07 -18.92
C ASP A 23 16.35 17.81 -19.23
N PRO A 24 15.36 17.51 -18.37
CA PRO A 24 14.49 16.32 -18.51
C PRO A 24 13.71 16.25 -19.83
N LEU A 25 13.49 17.39 -20.49
CA LEU A 25 12.69 17.48 -21.72
C LEU A 25 13.52 17.18 -22.97
N VAL A 26 14.84 17.27 -22.87
CA VAL A 26 15.75 17.10 -24.00
C VAL A 26 16.59 15.84 -23.78
N PRO A 27 16.20 14.68 -24.34
CA PRO A 27 16.99 13.46 -24.19
C PRO A 27 18.36 13.65 -24.86
N PRO A 28 19.46 13.22 -24.22
CA PRO A 28 20.79 13.30 -24.82
C PRO A 28 20.87 12.52 -26.13
N VAL A 29 21.74 12.96 -27.05
CA VAL A 29 21.88 12.35 -28.39
C VAL A 29 22.18 10.85 -28.34
N GLN A 30 22.91 10.39 -27.33
CA GLN A 30 23.22 8.97 -27.15
C GLN A 30 21.97 8.16 -26.81
N VAL A 31 21.02 8.72 -26.05
CA VAL A 31 19.74 8.08 -25.73
C VAL A 31 18.87 8.01 -26.97
N THR A 32 18.79 9.10 -27.74
CA THR A 32 18.05 9.12 -29.02
C THR A 32 18.64 8.12 -30.00
N GLY A 33 19.97 8.04 -30.11
CA GLY A 33 20.65 7.07 -30.98
C GLY A 33 20.37 5.61 -30.61
N LEU A 34 20.29 5.28 -29.31
CA LEU A 34 19.89 3.95 -28.86
C LEU A 34 18.43 3.64 -29.21
N TRP A 35 17.53 4.62 -29.09
CA TRP A 35 16.13 4.45 -29.52
C TRP A 35 16.01 4.26 -31.03
N ASP A 36 16.77 5.02 -31.82
CA ASP A 36 16.81 4.87 -33.28
C ASP A 36 17.34 3.49 -33.68
N GLU A 37 18.42 3.01 -33.04
CA GLU A 37 18.94 1.65 -33.23
C GLU A 37 17.87 0.60 -32.88
N LEU A 38 17.25 0.71 -31.69
CA LEU A 38 16.22 -0.23 -31.26
C LEU A 38 15.05 -0.30 -32.24
N VAL A 39 14.53 0.84 -32.69
CA VAL A 39 13.33 0.90 -33.53
C VAL A 39 13.64 0.55 -34.98
N GLN A 40 14.72 1.10 -35.55
CA GLN A 40 15.01 0.94 -36.98
C GLN A 40 15.72 -0.37 -37.30
N VAL A 41 16.60 -0.85 -36.42
CA VAL A 41 17.37 -2.08 -36.64
C VAL A 41 16.67 -3.29 -36.04
N HIS A 42 16.24 -3.19 -34.78
CA HIS A 42 15.71 -4.33 -34.03
C HIS A 42 14.18 -4.34 -33.86
N GLY A 43 13.47 -3.31 -34.32
CA GLY A 43 12.04 -3.14 -34.04
C GLY A 43 11.13 -4.19 -34.68
N LYS A 44 11.64 -4.96 -35.65
CA LYS A 44 10.94 -6.10 -36.28
C LYS A 44 11.32 -7.45 -35.67
N THR A 45 12.30 -7.48 -34.77
CA THR A 45 12.69 -8.71 -34.08
C THR A 45 11.55 -9.16 -33.17
N SER A 46 11.06 -10.38 -33.38
CA SER A 46 10.06 -10.97 -32.49
C SER A 46 10.61 -11.10 -31.07
N LEU A 47 9.79 -10.81 -30.05
CA LEU A 47 10.19 -10.89 -28.64
C LEU A 47 10.85 -12.22 -28.28
N ALA A 48 10.37 -13.33 -28.86
CA ALA A 48 10.91 -14.66 -28.63
C ALA A 48 12.37 -14.85 -29.13
N HIS A 49 12.85 -13.95 -30.00
CA HIS A 49 14.18 -14.00 -30.60
C HIS A 49 15.11 -12.89 -30.08
N VAL A 50 14.65 -12.01 -29.18
CA VAL A 50 15.48 -10.93 -28.62
C VAL A 50 16.67 -11.49 -27.85
N GLU A 51 16.49 -12.60 -27.11
CA GLU A 51 17.59 -13.26 -26.38
C GLU A 51 18.68 -13.79 -27.34
N SER A 52 18.29 -14.21 -28.55
CA SER A 52 19.20 -14.69 -29.58
C SER A 52 19.85 -13.58 -30.43
N ASP A 53 19.49 -12.31 -30.19
CA ASP A 53 20.09 -11.13 -30.83
C ASP A 53 20.87 -10.31 -29.79
N PRO A 54 22.19 -10.57 -29.63
CA PRO A 54 23.01 -9.88 -28.63
C PRO A 54 23.05 -8.37 -28.79
N ALA A 55 22.87 -7.85 -30.01
CA ALA A 55 22.84 -6.42 -30.27
C ALA A 55 21.53 -5.80 -29.76
N ALA A 56 20.39 -6.42 -30.08
CA ALA A 56 19.09 -6.00 -29.52
C ALA A 56 19.08 -6.05 -27.99
N ALA A 57 19.55 -7.16 -27.41
CA ALA A 57 19.62 -7.33 -25.96
C ALA A 57 20.54 -6.27 -25.31
N SER A 58 21.71 -5.99 -25.91
CA SER A 58 22.61 -4.95 -25.42
C SER A 58 21.99 -3.56 -25.50
N CYS A 59 21.29 -3.23 -26.59
CA CYS A 59 20.61 -1.96 -26.75
C CYS A 59 19.50 -1.77 -25.69
N LEU A 60 18.66 -2.79 -25.50
CA LEU A 60 17.61 -2.79 -24.48
C LEU A 60 18.16 -2.64 -23.06
N LEU A 61 19.22 -3.38 -22.71
CA LEU A 61 19.84 -3.29 -21.38
C LEU A 61 20.49 -1.92 -21.11
N LYS A 62 21.06 -1.27 -22.12
CA LYS A 62 21.56 0.11 -22.00
C LYS A 62 20.43 1.09 -21.77
N LEU A 63 19.37 1.04 -22.57
CA LEU A 63 18.19 1.90 -22.40
C LEU A 63 17.55 1.70 -21.03
N PHE A 64 17.45 0.45 -20.57
CA PHE A 64 16.98 0.10 -19.24
C PHE A 64 17.83 0.72 -18.13
N ALA A 65 19.17 0.54 -18.18
CA ALA A 65 20.07 1.08 -17.16
C ALA A 65 20.05 2.61 -17.10
N ILE A 66 19.98 3.28 -18.26
CA ILE A 66 19.86 4.74 -18.36
C ILE A 66 18.53 5.20 -17.75
N ALA A 67 17.42 4.55 -18.10
CA ALA A 67 16.09 4.92 -17.62
C ALA A 67 15.96 4.75 -16.10
N ASP A 68 16.47 3.65 -15.55
CA ASP A 68 16.43 3.38 -14.11
C ASP A 68 17.26 4.43 -13.35
N GLU A 69 18.52 4.66 -13.72
CA GLU A 69 19.39 5.63 -13.03
C GLU A 69 18.87 7.08 -13.17
N ALA A 70 18.29 7.46 -14.32
CA ALA A 70 17.66 8.77 -14.47
C ALA A 70 16.44 8.97 -13.55
N CYS A 71 15.78 7.88 -13.17
CA CYS A 71 14.66 7.87 -12.23
C CYS A 71 15.10 7.79 -10.76
N ARG A 72 16.39 7.97 -10.46
CA ARG A 72 16.85 8.09 -9.07
C ARG A 72 16.10 9.20 -8.34
N GLY A 73 15.49 8.85 -7.21
CA GLY A 73 14.67 9.76 -6.40
C GLY A 73 13.20 9.84 -6.81
N MET A 74 12.79 9.15 -7.87
CA MET A 74 11.40 9.15 -8.32
C MET A 74 10.47 8.68 -7.20
N GLY A 75 9.35 9.38 -7.03
CA GLY A 75 8.34 9.05 -6.02
C GLY A 75 8.58 9.62 -4.62
N TRP A 76 9.69 10.33 -4.41
CA TRP A 76 10.05 10.97 -3.14
C TRP A 76 9.96 12.50 -3.24
N GLY A 77 9.66 13.14 -2.11
CA GLY A 77 9.61 14.60 -1.96
C GLY A 77 10.98 15.19 -1.74
N ASP A 78 11.06 16.52 -1.81
CA ASP A 78 12.29 17.28 -1.75
C ASP A 78 13.04 17.06 -0.41
N ASP A 79 14.36 16.86 -0.47
CA ASP A 79 15.23 17.31 0.61
C ASP A 79 15.18 18.84 0.54
N VAL A 80 14.73 19.53 1.59
CA VAL A 80 14.89 20.98 1.55
C VAL A 80 16.41 21.26 1.55
N GLY A 81 16.83 22.30 0.83
CA GLY A 81 18.24 22.68 0.71
C GLY A 81 19.15 21.76 -0.12
N LYS A 82 18.68 20.61 -0.62
CA LYS A 82 19.40 19.81 -1.63
C LYS A 82 18.55 19.71 -2.89
N PRO A 83 19.12 19.97 -4.09
CA PRO A 83 18.39 19.68 -5.30
C PRO A 83 18.00 18.20 -5.29
N LEU A 84 16.81 17.89 -5.82
CA LEU A 84 16.40 16.51 -6.03
C LEU A 84 17.55 15.68 -6.59
N SER A 85 17.60 14.41 -6.23
CA SER A 85 18.65 13.52 -6.73
C SER A 85 18.76 13.57 -8.26
N THR A 86 17.69 13.93 -8.97
CA THR A 86 17.71 14.43 -10.35
C THR A 86 16.59 15.47 -10.59
N ARG A 87 16.78 16.50 -11.46
CA ARG A 87 15.63 17.36 -11.86
C ARG A 87 14.58 16.59 -12.66
N PHE A 88 14.94 15.44 -13.21
CA PHE A 88 14.03 14.53 -13.90
C PHE A 88 12.94 13.99 -12.96
N SER A 89 13.33 13.55 -11.76
CA SER A 89 12.37 13.15 -10.73
C SER A 89 11.45 14.30 -10.30
N HIS A 90 12.01 15.50 -10.10
CA HIS A 90 11.23 16.72 -9.82
C HIS A 90 10.20 16.99 -10.90
N PHE A 91 10.65 16.96 -12.15
CA PHE A 91 9.82 17.25 -13.29
C PHE A 91 8.63 16.29 -13.30
N VAL A 92 8.86 14.98 -13.20
CA VAL A 92 7.77 14.01 -13.16
C VAL A 92 6.87 14.21 -11.94
N LEU A 93 7.41 14.55 -10.76
CA LEU A 93 6.62 14.84 -9.56
C LEU A 93 5.74 16.09 -9.71
N MET A 94 6.27 17.18 -10.26
CA MET A 94 5.50 18.39 -10.59
C MET A 94 4.40 18.09 -11.61
N ARG A 95 4.64 17.12 -12.51
CA ARG A 95 3.63 16.63 -13.46
C ARG A 95 2.56 15.78 -12.75
N ILE A 96 2.91 15.00 -11.71
CA ILE A 96 1.94 14.33 -10.81
C ILE A 96 1.01 15.38 -10.15
N GLY A 97 1.54 16.55 -9.80
CA GLY A 97 0.78 17.67 -9.24
C GLY A 97 -0.10 18.46 -10.23
N GLY A 98 -0.20 18.06 -11.51
CA GLY A 98 -1.20 18.62 -12.45
C GLY A 98 -0.75 19.78 -13.35
N TRP A 99 0.55 20.11 -13.44
CA TRP A 99 1.03 21.32 -14.12
C TRP A 99 1.35 21.14 -15.63
N ALA A 100 0.62 20.31 -16.41
CA ALA A 100 1.09 19.89 -17.75
C ALA A 100 0.15 19.17 -18.74
N GLU A 101 0.48 19.26 -20.03
CA GLU A 101 -0.19 18.58 -21.16
C GLU A 101 0.41 17.23 -21.61
N VAL A 102 1.44 16.69 -20.95
CA VAL A 102 1.95 15.35 -21.29
C VAL A 102 1.07 14.29 -20.64
N HIS A 103 0.39 13.48 -21.45
CA HIS A 103 -0.43 12.35 -20.99
C HIS A 103 0.46 11.24 -20.40
N ILE A 104 0.82 11.35 -19.12
CA ILE A 104 1.38 10.26 -18.33
C ILE A 104 0.22 9.58 -17.60
N HIS A 105 0.25 8.26 -17.46
CA HIS A 105 -0.79 7.50 -16.77
C HIS A 105 -0.75 7.62 -15.23
N LEU A 106 -0.32 8.78 -14.71
CA LEU A 106 -0.25 9.05 -13.28
C LEU A 106 -1.67 9.08 -12.66
N PRO A 107 -1.82 8.69 -11.38
CA PRO A 107 -0.82 8.11 -10.48
C PRO A 107 -0.61 6.59 -10.70
N PHE A 108 -1.17 6.00 -11.75
CA PHE A 108 -1.23 4.55 -11.96
C PHE A 108 0.00 3.96 -12.65
N SER A 109 0.75 4.75 -13.43
CA SER A 109 2.02 4.36 -14.05
C SER A 109 2.84 5.59 -14.43
N LEU A 110 4.17 5.47 -14.33
CA LEU A 110 5.14 6.47 -14.79
C LEU A 110 5.30 6.48 -16.32
N CYS A 111 4.66 5.55 -17.03
CA CYS A 111 4.71 5.50 -18.48
C CYS A 111 3.66 6.43 -19.13
N SER A 112 4.02 7.02 -20.27
CA SER A 112 3.12 7.81 -21.12
C SER A 112 2.63 7.06 -22.36
N LYS A 113 3.47 6.19 -22.93
CA LYS A 113 3.15 5.43 -24.15
C LYS A 113 2.73 3.98 -23.90
N VAL A 114 3.01 3.45 -22.72
CA VAL A 114 2.66 2.07 -22.34
C VAL A 114 1.40 2.11 -21.51
N SER A 115 0.33 1.50 -22.03
CA SER A 115 -0.94 1.39 -21.31
C SER A 115 -0.78 0.60 -20.01
N PRO A 116 -1.38 1.05 -18.89
CA PRO A 116 -1.44 0.29 -17.64
C PRO A 116 -2.09 -1.10 -17.79
N GLU A 117 -2.85 -1.34 -18.85
CA GLU A 117 -3.43 -2.66 -19.17
C GLU A 117 -2.39 -3.66 -19.71
N SER A 118 -1.23 -3.18 -20.16
CA SER A 118 -0.12 -4.00 -20.65
C SER A 118 0.99 -4.16 -19.61
N ALA A 119 1.38 -3.07 -18.97
CA ALA A 119 2.37 -3.05 -17.90
C ALA A 119 2.26 -1.77 -17.08
N VAL A 120 2.57 -1.87 -15.79
CA VAL A 120 2.63 -0.71 -14.90
C VAL A 120 4.06 -0.51 -14.43
N VAL A 121 4.53 0.73 -14.43
CA VAL A 121 5.82 1.10 -13.85
C VAL A 121 5.57 2.11 -12.74
N LEU A 122 5.96 1.78 -11.51
CA LEU A 122 5.89 2.67 -10.36
C LEU A 122 7.30 2.93 -9.79
N PRO A 123 7.45 3.94 -8.91
CA PRO A 123 8.65 4.06 -8.09
C PRO A 123 8.96 2.78 -7.32
N LYS A 124 10.25 2.52 -7.10
CA LYS A 124 10.76 1.45 -6.24
C LYS A 124 11.36 2.08 -4.99
N SER A 125 11.04 1.52 -3.83
CA SER A 125 11.55 1.99 -2.55
C SER A 125 12.70 1.16 -2.00
N ILE A 126 12.59 -0.17 -2.07
CA ILE A 126 13.65 -1.09 -1.69
C ILE A 126 13.98 -1.97 -2.89
N THR A 127 15.27 -2.11 -3.19
CA THR A 127 15.76 -3.16 -4.08
C THR A 127 15.99 -4.42 -3.27
N ALA A 128 15.28 -5.51 -3.60
CA ALA A 128 15.45 -6.78 -2.92
C ALA A 128 16.92 -7.23 -2.98
N SER A 129 17.52 -7.46 -1.81
CA SER A 129 18.92 -7.90 -1.68
C SER A 129 19.10 -9.41 -1.83
N VAL A 130 17.99 -10.16 -1.86
CA VAL A 130 17.98 -11.62 -1.91
C VAL A 130 17.32 -12.09 -3.21
N GLY A 131 18.00 -13.00 -3.90
CA GLY A 131 17.51 -13.61 -5.15
C GLY A 131 17.81 -12.79 -6.40
N CYS A 132 18.34 -13.45 -7.43
CA CYS A 132 18.46 -12.87 -8.77
C CYS A 132 17.08 -13.00 -9.45
N THR A 133 16.24 -11.97 -9.30
CA THR A 133 14.92 -11.92 -9.93
C THR A 133 14.82 -10.67 -10.79
N ILE A 134 13.84 -10.60 -11.69
CA ILE A 134 13.61 -9.38 -12.48
C ILE A 134 13.37 -8.13 -11.60
N ARG A 135 12.94 -8.33 -10.35
CA ARG A 135 12.72 -7.25 -9.37
C ARG A 135 14.01 -6.66 -8.80
N SER A 136 15.12 -7.37 -8.87
CA SER A 136 16.44 -6.89 -8.44
C SER A 136 17.30 -6.40 -9.62
N LEU A 137 16.75 -6.37 -10.84
CA LEU A 137 17.44 -5.84 -12.01
C LEU A 137 17.47 -4.29 -12.02
N SER A 138 16.44 -3.64 -11.46
CA SER A 138 16.32 -2.19 -11.32
C SER A 138 16.44 -1.74 -9.86
N HIS A 139 16.97 -0.54 -9.66
CA HIS A 139 17.15 0.10 -8.37
C HIS A 139 16.04 1.09 -8.01
N TYR A 140 15.45 1.77 -9.00
CA TYR A 140 14.56 2.92 -8.74
C TYR A 140 13.18 2.76 -9.37
N LEU A 141 13.03 1.86 -10.35
CA LEU A 141 11.75 1.59 -11.01
C LEU A 141 11.24 0.18 -10.74
N ALA A 142 9.96 0.05 -10.42
CA ALA A 142 9.29 -1.23 -10.22
C ALA A 142 8.39 -1.55 -11.40
N LEU A 143 8.68 -2.67 -12.10
CA LEU A 143 7.77 -3.25 -13.08
C LEU A 143 6.70 -4.08 -12.37
N LEU A 144 5.44 -3.75 -12.60
CA LEU A 144 4.28 -4.36 -11.97
C LEU A 144 3.39 -5.08 -12.99
N PRO A 145 2.55 -6.03 -12.51
CA PRO A 145 1.52 -6.62 -13.35
C PRO A 145 0.57 -5.57 -13.94
N PRO A 146 -0.13 -5.90 -15.04
CA PRO A 146 -1.20 -5.08 -15.57
C PRO A 146 -2.28 -4.68 -14.55
N SER A 147 -2.90 -3.54 -14.78
CA SER A 147 -3.94 -2.96 -13.91
C SER A 147 -5.18 -3.85 -13.71
N HIS A 148 -5.45 -4.78 -14.63
CA HIS A 148 -6.56 -5.73 -14.51
C HIS A 148 -6.29 -6.88 -13.51
N VAL A 149 -5.03 -7.12 -13.12
CA VAL A 149 -4.67 -8.09 -12.08
C VAL A 149 -4.89 -7.47 -10.69
N VAL A 150 -4.29 -6.29 -10.49
CA VAL A 150 -4.46 -5.42 -9.33
C VAL A 150 -4.16 -3.99 -9.77
N ARG A 151 -5.07 -3.06 -9.48
CA ARG A 151 -4.88 -1.66 -9.84
C ARG A 151 -4.04 -0.95 -8.79
N THR A 152 -2.78 -0.72 -9.10
CA THR A 152 -1.84 -0.02 -8.22
C THR A 152 -1.81 1.48 -8.52
N SER A 153 -1.42 2.29 -7.53
CA SER A 153 -1.10 3.70 -7.73
C SER A 153 0.00 4.13 -6.79
N TRP A 154 0.78 5.14 -7.19
CA TRP A 154 1.72 5.82 -6.32
C TRP A 154 1.15 7.19 -5.92
N ASN A 155 0.83 7.34 -4.65
CA ASN A 155 0.19 8.54 -4.11
C ASN A 155 1.17 9.26 -3.19
N TRP A 156 1.14 10.59 -3.23
CA TRP A 156 1.91 11.42 -2.33
C TRP A 156 1.03 11.81 -1.15
N ALA A 157 1.40 11.40 0.07
CA ALA A 157 0.78 11.93 1.26
C ALA A 157 1.42 13.31 1.53
N ALA A 158 0.62 14.38 1.50
CA ALA A 158 1.10 15.76 1.43
C ALA A 158 2.18 16.08 2.47
N GLY A 159 3.16 16.87 2.03
CA GLY A 159 4.33 17.24 2.83
C GLY A 159 3.93 18.02 4.07
N ARG A 160 4.55 17.63 5.19
CA ARG A 160 4.48 18.27 6.50
C ARG A 160 4.46 19.81 6.39
N HIS A 161 3.54 20.48 7.10
CA HIS A 161 3.72 21.90 7.39
C HIS A 161 4.99 22.05 8.23
N LEU A 162 6.00 22.71 7.65
CA LEU A 162 7.16 23.17 8.39
C LEU A 162 6.70 24.26 9.36
N GLU A 163 7.18 24.24 10.60
CA GLU A 163 6.89 25.33 11.53
C GLU A 163 7.49 26.64 10.99
N GLU A 164 6.90 27.78 11.35
CA GLU A 164 7.35 29.09 10.87
C GLU A 164 8.83 29.32 11.24
N GLY A 165 9.69 29.47 10.22
CA GLY A 165 11.14 29.59 10.36
C GLY A 165 11.94 28.28 10.24
N GLN A 166 11.29 27.12 10.12
CA GLN A 166 11.95 25.87 9.75
C GLN A 166 12.07 25.77 8.23
N THR A 167 13.29 25.58 7.75
CA THR A 167 13.53 25.22 6.35
C THR A 167 13.49 23.70 6.15
N GLU A 168 13.76 22.90 7.18
CA GLU A 168 13.81 21.42 7.10
C GLU A 168 12.89 20.77 8.13
N PRO A 169 12.33 19.57 7.85
CA PRO A 169 11.80 18.71 8.90
C PRO A 169 12.92 18.38 9.89
N SER A 170 12.66 18.53 11.20
CA SER A 170 13.61 18.17 12.26
C SER A 170 14.08 16.71 12.18
N ASP A 171 13.25 15.85 11.58
CA ASP A 171 13.53 14.46 11.32
C ASP A 171 12.79 14.01 10.05
N PRO A 172 13.48 13.94 8.90
CA PRO A 172 12.85 13.59 7.62
C PRO A 172 12.59 12.08 7.48
N TYR A 173 13.16 11.24 8.34
CA TYR A 173 13.06 9.78 8.26
C TYR A 173 12.12 9.20 9.32
N ASP A 174 11.90 9.89 10.43
CA ASP A 174 11.03 9.40 11.51
C ASP A 174 9.54 9.40 11.15
N ILE A 175 8.88 8.28 11.44
CA ILE A 175 7.43 8.16 11.48
C ILE A 175 6.97 7.77 12.89
N ARG A 176 5.95 8.47 13.41
CA ARG A 176 5.35 8.20 14.73
C ARG A 176 3.90 7.84 14.51
N LEU A 177 3.53 6.64 14.93
CA LEU A 177 2.18 6.11 14.73
C LEU A 177 1.47 5.98 16.07
N LEU A 178 0.24 6.49 16.14
CA LEU A 178 -0.69 6.17 17.22
C LEU A 178 -1.50 4.95 16.79
N LEU A 179 -1.23 3.82 17.44
CA LEU A 179 -1.89 2.55 17.17
C LEU A 179 -3.08 2.39 18.10
N ILE A 180 -4.29 2.35 17.54
CA ILE A 180 -5.53 2.27 18.31
C ILE A 180 -6.18 0.93 18.04
N ALA A 181 -6.06 -0.03 18.97
CA ALA A 181 -6.61 -1.39 18.87
C ALA A 181 -8.15 -1.44 19.05
N PHE A 182 -8.88 -0.50 18.46
CA PHE A 182 -10.34 -0.42 18.47
C PHE A 182 -10.94 -1.39 17.43
N PRO A 183 -12.08 -2.05 17.72
CA PRO A 183 -12.84 -2.00 18.96
C PRO A 183 -12.20 -2.79 20.12
N PHE A 184 -12.47 -2.33 21.35
CA PHE A 184 -12.03 -3.00 22.58
C PHE A 184 -12.92 -4.17 22.98
N HIS A 185 -14.11 -4.28 22.40
CA HIS A 185 -15.03 -5.38 22.62
C HIS A 185 -15.77 -5.68 21.32
N VAL A 186 -15.76 -6.95 20.91
CA VAL A 186 -16.50 -7.44 19.74
C VAL A 186 -17.58 -8.40 20.25
N PRO A 187 -18.86 -7.98 20.27
CA PRO A 187 -19.95 -8.86 20.67
C PRO A 187 -20.08 -10.07 19.74
N SER A 188 -20.47 -11.25 20.24
CA SER A 188 -20.59 -12.46 19.42
C SER A 188 -21.64 -12.31 18.32
N GLN A 189 -22.72 -11.59 18.61
CA GLN A 189 -23.78 -11.27 17.66
C GLN A 189 -23.32 -10.40 16.48
N SER A 190 -22.09 -9.87 16.51
CA SER A 190 -21.51 -9.15 15.37
C SER A 190 -21.23 -10.07 14.20
N PHE A 191 -21.13 -11.38 14.43
CA PHE A 191 -20.99 -12.37 13.37
C PHE A 191 -22.37 -12.95 13.07
N VAL A 192 -22.79 -12.84 11.81
CA VAL A 192 -24.13 -13.24 11.38
C VAL A 192 -24.04 -14.25 10.24
N LEU A 193 -24.89 -15.26 10.24
CA LEU A 193 -24.97 -16.22 9.13
C LEU A 193 -25.85 -15.64 8.02
N ASN A 194 -25.22 -15.11 6.96
CA ASN A 194 -25.94 -14.56 5.80
C ASN A 194 -26.48 -15.67 4.90
N SER A 195 -25.73 -16.76 4.75
CA SER A 195 -26.13 -17.90 3.93
C SER A 195 -25.67 -19.20 4.58
N ALA A 196 -26.63 -20.08 4.86
CA ALA A 196 -26.34 -21.42 5.36
C ALA A 196 -25.77 -22.32 4.26
N ARG A 197 -24.99 -23.31 4.66
CA ARG A 197 -24.57 -24.38 3.74
C ARG A 197 -25.80 -25.04 3.14
N ALA A 198 -25.83 -25.18 1.82
CA ALA A 198 -26.95 -25.78 1.09
C ALA A 198 -26.46 -26.86 0.13
N GLN A 199 -27.19 -27.98 0.03
CA GLN A 199 -26.85 -29.04 -0.92
C GLN A 199 -27.19 -28.57 -2.34
N LEU A 200 -26.22 -28.67 -3.26
CA LEU A 200 -26.41 -28.36 -4.68
C LEU A 200 -26.83 -29.63 -5.44
N SER A 201 -25.99 -30.66 -5.41
CA SER A 201 -26.27 -31.96 -6.03
C SER A 201 -25.31 -33.04 -5.50
N GLY A 202 -25.84 -34.22 -5.18
CA GLY A 202 -25.04 -35.35 -4.69
C GLY A 202 -24.18 -34.95 -3.48
N ILE A 203 -22.85 -35.02 -3.65
CA ILE A 203 -21.85 -34.64 -2.63
C ILE A 203 -21.43 -33.16 -2.67
N HIS A 204 -21.97 -32.37 -3.60
CA HIS A 204 -21.61 -30.96 -3.78
C HIS A 204 -22.53 -30.04 -2.98
N TYR A 205 -21.94 -29.06 -2.31
CA TYR A 205 -22.62 -28.08 -1.47
C TYR A 205 -22.22 -26.66 -1.86
N TRP A 206 -23.17 -25.75 -1.80
CA TRP A 206 -22.88 -24.33 -1.69
C TRP A 206 -22.23 -24.04 -0.33
N PRO A 207 -21.15 -23.26 -0.29
CA PRO A 207 -20.52 -22.88 0.97
C PRO A 207 -21.44 -22.00 1.80
N ALA A 208 -21.27 -22.06 3.12
CA ALA A 208 -21.89 -21.10 4.03
C ALA A 208 -21.10 -19.78 4.04
N TYR A 209 -21.82 -18.68 4.23
CA TYR A 209 -21.26 -17.34 4.30
C TYR A 209 -21.68 -16.61 5.58
N PHE A 210 -20.74 -15.91 6.21
CA PHE A 210 -20.99 -15.08 7.37
C PHE A 210 -20.73 -13.61 7.07
N GLY A 211 -21.56 -12.73 7.61
CA GLY A 211 -21.39 -11.28 7.58
C GLY A 211 -20.85 -10.74 8.90
N LEU A 212 -20.52 -9.45 8.89
CA LEU A 212 -20.03 -8.72 10.06
C LEU A 212 -20.86 -7.45 10.28
N ASP A 213 -21.60 -7.43 11.38
CA ASP A 213 -22.36 -6.27 11.86
C ASP A 213 -21.56 -5.53 12.92
N GLN A 214 -21.27 -4.24 12.70
CA GLN A 214 -20.42 -3.43 13.58
C GLN A 214 -21.15 -2.97 14.86
N HIS A 215 -21.66 -3.89 15.68
CA HIS A 215 -22.44 -3.56 16.88
C HIS A 215 -21.68 -2.72 17.91
N TRP A 216 -20.34 -2.73 17.90
CA TRP A 216 -19.52 -1.86 18.74
C TRP A 216 -19.62 -0.36 18.38
N LEU A 217 -20.18 -0.02 17.21
CA LEU A 217 -20.50 1.37 16.85
C LEU A 217 -21.85 1.82 17.42
N SER A 218 -22.60 0.95 18.09
CA SER A 218 -23.82 1.30 18.80
C SER A 218 -23.57 1.32 20.30
N THR A 219 -23.67 2.50 20.92
CA THR A 219 -23.47 2.67 22.36
C THR A 219 -24.80 2.88 23.09
N GLN A 220 -24.80 2.74 24.43
CA GLN A 220 -25.99 3.06 25.24
C GLN A 220 -26.47 4.52 25.05
N SER A 221 -25.56 5.43 24.70
CA SER A 221 -25.87 6.84 24.42
C SER A 221 -26.25 7.11 22.97
N GLY A 222 -26.55 6.07 22.18
CA GLY A 222 -26.82 6.16 20.75
C GLY A 222 -25.64 5.73 19.86
N PRO A 223 -25.77 5.90 18.53
CA PRO A 223 -24.70 5.55 17.59
C PRO A 223 -23.43 6.36 17.86
N LEU A 224 -22.28 5.72 17.71
CA LEU A 224 -20.97 6.35 17.79
C LEU A 224 -20.75 7.16 16.52
N THR A 225 -20.54 8.47 16.67
CA THR A 225 -20.19 9.38 15.58
C THR A 225 -18.69 9.62 15.53
N GLY A 226 -18.19 10.06 14.37
CA GLY A 226 -16.77 10.40 14.21
C GLY A 226 -16.34 11.58 15.09
N GLU A 227 -17.20 12.59 15.27
CA GLU A 227 -16.96 13.72 16.17
C GLU A 227 -16.85 13.27 17.62
N ARG A 228 -17.75 12.39 18.06
CA ARG A 228 -17.71 11.85 19.42
C ARG A 228 -16.43 11.05 19.63
N LEU A 229 -16.05 10.21 18.67
CA LEU A 229 -14.81 9.43 18.71
C LEU A 229 -13.56 10.33 18.73
N ALA A 230 -13.54 11.39 17.92
CA ALA A 230 -12.45 12.36 17.88
C ALA A 230 -12.28 13.05 19.24
N ARG A 231 -13.37 13.64 19.76
CA ARG A 231 -13.38 14.45 20.99
C ARG A 231 -13.12 13.63 22.24
N GLN A 232 -13.78 12.49 22.39
CA GLN A 232 -13.77 11.73 23.63
C GLN A 232 -12.62 10.73 23.72
N PHE A 233 -11.97 10.40 22.59
CA PHE A 233 -11.01 9.32 22.56
C PHE A 233 -9.74 9.66 21.79
N VAL A 234 -9.83 9.97 20.49
CA VAL A 234 -8.62 10.11 19.65
C VAL A 234 -7.78 11.33 20.02
N ARG A 235 -8.39 12.51 20.20
CA ARG A 235 -7.67 13.73 20.62
C ARG A 235 -7.00 13.58 21.99
N PRO A 236 -7.70 13.06 23.04
CA PRO A 236 -7.05 12.74 24.30
C PRO A 236 -5.84 11.81 24.16
N LEU A 237 -5.88 10.81 23.26
CA LEU A 237 -4.74 9.93 23.00
C LEU A 237 -3.57 10.66 22.32
N ILE A 238 -3.85 11.55 21.36
CA ILE A 238 -2.82 12.39 20.72
C ILE A 238 -2.12 13.26 21.76
N GLU A 239 -2.89 13.96 22.60
CA GLU A 239 -2.35 14.81 23.66
C GLU A 239 -1.55 14.00 24.69
N HIS A 240 -2.02 12.80 25.03
CA HIS A 240 -1.31 11.92 25.96
C HIS A 240 0.02 11.45 25.38
N ALA A 241 0.04 11.05 24.11
CA ALA A 241 1.25 10.65 23.40
C ALA A 241 2.27 11.82 23.33
N GLU A 242 1.80 13.04 23.04
CA GLU A 242 2.64 14.24 23.04
C GLU A 242 3.20 14.54 24.43
N LYS A 243 2.38 14.48 25.48
CA LYS A 243 2.84 14.69 26.87
C LYS A 243 3.88 13.65 27.31
N GLN A 244 3.76 12.40 26.87
CA GLN A 244 4.68 11.33 27.25
C GLN A 244 5.99 11.33 26.45
N THR A 245 5.93 11.65 25.16
CA THR A 245 7.08 11.52 24.24
C THR A 245 7.71 12.86 23.85
N GLY A 246 7.07 13.98 24.19
CA GLY A 246 7.44 15.32 23.75
C GLY A 246 7.16 15.59 22.27
N LYS A 247 6.54 14.66 21.53
CA LYS A 247 6.25 14.81 20.10
C LYS A 247 4.86 14.29 19.76
N LYS A 248 4.16 14.99 18.86
CA LYS A 248 2.88 14.48 18.31
C LYS A 248 3.11 13.27 17.39
N PRO A 249 2.16 12.31 17.35
CA PRO A 249 2.09 11.31 16.28
C PRO A 249 1.96 11.99 14.92
N HIS A 250 2.47 11.35 13.87
CA HIS A 250 2.26 11.76 12.48
C HIS A 250 1.05 11.06 11.87
N GLY A 251 0.84 9.78 12.21
CA GLY A 251 -0.24 8.98 11.66
C GLY A 251 -1.03 8.22 12.73
N ILE A 252 -2.27 7.87 12.40
CA ILE A 252 -3.12 7.02 13.24
C ILE A 252 -3.44 5.73 12.47
N VAL A 253 -3.42 4.59 13.15
CA VAL A 253 -3.78 3.29 12.57
C VAL A 253 -4.88 2.64 13.41
N LEU A 254 -5.96 2.24 12.75
CA LEU A 254 -7.05 1.44 13.32
C LEU A 254 -7.19 0.10 12.57
N PRO A 255 -7.49 -1.01 13.28
CA PRO A 255 -7.64 -2.36 12.73
C PRO A 255 -8.67 -2.51 11.61
N GLU A 256 -8.69 -3.72 11.04
CA GLU A 256 -9.71 -4.18 10.09
C GLU A 256 -11.12 -4.00 10.66
N CYS A 257 -12.03 -3.54 9.79
CA CYS A 257 -13.43 -3.31 10.14
C CYS A 257 -13.66 -2.42 11.37
N ALA A 258 -12.70 -1.61 11.81
CA ALA A 258 -12.83 -0.82 13.02
C ALA A 258 -14.03 0.14 12.98
N LEU A 259 -14.22 0.85 11.86
CA LEU A 259 -15.26 1.89 11.71
C LEU A 259 -16.14 1.66 10.48
N SER A 260 -17.30 2.30 10.43
CA SER A 260 -18.03 2.46 9.17
C SER A 260 -17.43 3.62 8.37
N ARG A 261 -17.67 3.66 7.04
CA ARG A 261 -17.18 4.77 6.20
C ARG A 261 -17.62 6.14 6.71
N ALA A 262 -18.87 6.28 7.14
CA ALA A 262 -19.41 7.56 7.61
C ALA A 262 -18.70 8.03 8.90
N VAL A 263 -18.51 7.14 9.87
CA VAL A 263 -17.83 7.45 11.13
C VAL A 263 -16.38 7.81 10.89
N ALA A 264 -15.68 7.09 9.99
CA ALA A 264 -14.30 7.39 9.65
C ALA A 264 -14.14 8.77 8.96
N GLN A 265 -15.00 9.10 7.99
CA GLN A 265 -14.97 10.40 7.33
C GLN A 265 -15.22 11.56 8.31
N GLU A 266 -16.20 11.40 9.20
CA GLU A 266 -16.47 12.41 10.23
C GLU A 266 -15.32 12.51 11.23
N LEU A 267 -14.71 11.39 11.64
CA LEU A 267 -13.52 11.38 12.51
C LEU A 267 -12.38 12.19 11.90
N VAL A 268 -12.05 11.95 10.63
CA VAL A 268 -10.92 12.61 9.98
C VAL A 268 -11.16 14.11 9.78
N ARG A 269 -12.38 14.52 9.43
CA ARG A 269 -12.77 15.95 9.43
C ARG A 269 -12.61 16.61 10.79
N GLN A 270 -12.63 15.85 11.87
CA GLN A 270 -12.46 16.36 13.22
C GLN A 270 -11.00 16.29 13.68
N LEU A 271 -10.06 16.02 12.78
CA LEU A 271 -8.62 15.94 13.06
C LEU A 271 -7.78 16.86 12.18
N TRP A 272 -8.38 17.69 11.31
CA TRP A 272 -7.63 18.55 10.39
C TRP A 272 -6.70 19.53 11.12
N ASP A 273 -6.99 19.96 12.34
CA ASP A 273 -6.15 20.89 13.13
C ASP A 273 -5.19 20.17 14.11
N SER A 274 -5.19 18.83 14.11
CA SER A 274 -4.51 18.04 15.14
C SER A 274 -3.00 17.90 14.90
N GLY A 275 -2.53 18.22 13.69
CA GLY A 275 -1.16 17.94 13.23
C GLY A 275 -0.93 16.49 12.80
N ILE A 276 -1.98 15.67 12.71
CA ILE A 276 -1.95 14.35 12.10
C ILE A 276 -1.93 14.50 10.58
N GLU A 277 -1.02 13.78 9.93
CA GLU A 277 -0.79 13.80 8.48
C GLU A 277 -1.67 12.78 7.75
N PHE A 278 -1.95 11.64 8.38
CA PHE A 278 -2.78 10.60 7.79
C PHE A 278 -3.45 9.67 8.80
N VAL A 279 -4.54 9.03 8.38
CA VAL A 279 -5.27 8.01 9.15
C VAL A 279 -5.47 6.77 8.30
N ILE A 280 -5.00 5.61 8.76
CA ILE A 280 -5.25 4.30 8.15
C ILE A 280 -6.31 3.59 8.99
N VAL A 281 -7.41 3.17 8.37
CA VAL A 281 -8.53 2.53 9.07
C VAL A 281 -9.16 1.42 8.26
N GLY A 282 -9.46 0.30 8.90
CA GLY A 282 -10.31 -0.74 8.34
C GLY A 282 -11.79 -0.38 8.43
N LEU A 283 -12.52 -0.61 7.35
CA LEU A 283 -13.91 -0.21 7.15
C LEU A 283 -14.77 -1.39 6.67
N ILE A 284 -16.03 -1.36 7.09
CA ILE A 284 -17.12 -2.03 6.36
C ILE A 284 -17.88 -0.97 5.56
N HIS A 285 -18.16 -1.29 4.29
CA HIS A 285 -18.91 -0.44 3.38
C HIS A 285 -19.91 -1.27 2.58
N GLU A 286 -21.14 -0.79 2.48
CA GLU A 286 -22.17 -1.38 1.65
C GLU A 286 -22.49 -0.47 0.45
N GLU A 287 -22.55 -1.06 -0.74
CA GLU A 287 -22.88 -0.40 -2.01
C GLU A 287 -23.63 -1.41 -2.89
N ASP A 288 -24.77 -1.01 -3.46
CA ASP A 288 -25.58 -1.83 -4.37
C ASP A 288 -25.91 -3.25 -3.85
N GLY A 289 -26.19 -3.37 -2.54
CA GLY A 289 -26.50 -4.65 -1.89
C GLY A 289 -25.29 -5.57 -1.71
N LYS A 290 -24.06 -5.05 -1.88
CA LYS A 290 -22.81 -5.77 -1.66
C LYS A 290 -22.05 -5.15 -0.50
N THR A 291 -21.50 -6.02 0.34
CA THR A 291 -20.62 -5.62 1.44
C THR A 291 -19.16 -5.69 0.98
N TYR A 292 -18.39 -4.68 1.33
CA TYR A 292 -16.96 -4.55 1.08
C TYR A 292 -16.24 -4.37 2.40
N ASN A 293 -15.24 -5.21 2.63
CA ASN A 293 -14.23 -5.00 3.66
C ASN A 293 -13.07 -4.22 3.04
N GLN A 294 -12.78 -3.04 3.59
CA GLN A 294 -11.87 -2.08 2.97
C GLN A 294 -10.83 -1.58 3.98
N ALA A 295 -9.65 -1.22 3.49
CA ALA A 295 -8.77 -0.29 4.17
C ALA A 295 -8.92 1.06 3.51
N CYS A 296 -8.99 2.12 4.30
CA CYS A 296 -8.94 3.49 3.81
C CYS A 296 -7.80 4.24 4.47
N THR A 297 -6.91 4.78 3.64
CA THR A 297 -5.91 5.74 4.05
C THR A 297 -6.44 7.12 3.72
N PHE A 298 -6.68 7.93 4.74
CA PHE A 298 -6.97 9.35 4.59
C PHE A 298 -5.67 10.13 4.69
N VAL A 299 -5.35 10.92 3.68
CA VAL A 299 -4.27 11.92 3.73
C VAL A 299 -4.90 13.25 4.08
N ILE A 300 -4.51 13.86 5.20
CA ILE A 300 -5.10 15.12 5.68
C ILE A 300 -4.46 16.28 4.94
N ASP A 301 -5.29 17.12 4.35
CA ASP A 301 -4.92 18.40 3.76
C ASP A 301 -5.32 19.50 4.76
N HIS A 302 -4.31 20.02 5.45
CA HIS A 302 -4.48 21.06 6.47
C HIS A 302 -4.87 22.42 5.87
N GLU A 303 -4.56 22.68 4.59
CA GLU A 303 -4.90 23.95 3.93
C GLU A 303 -6.36 23.96 3.47
N GLN A 304 -6.86 22.80 3.03
CA GLN A 304 -8.24 22.64 2.58
C GLN A 304 -9.21 22.23 3.70
N GLU A 305 -8.70 22.03 4.93
CA GLU A 305 -9.46 21.50 6.08
C GLU A 305 -10.22 20.20 5.73
N ASP A 306 -9.64 19.37 4.86
CA ASP A 306 -10.25 18.14 4.34
C ASP A 306 -9.24 16.98 4.34
N ALA A 307 -9.67 15.80 3.89
CA ALA A 307 -8.78 14.68 3.70
C ALA A 307 -9.13 13.87 2.45
N ALA A 308 -8.11 13.57 1.65
CA ALA A 308 -8.23 12.73 0.47
C ALA A 308 -8.31 11.25 0.87
N PRO A 309 -9.41 10.53 0.55
CA PRO A 309 -9.55 9.12 0.86
C PRO A 309 -8.97 8.23 -0.25
N PHE A 310 -8.11 7.30 0.13
CA PHE A 310 -7.58 6.26 -0.74
C PHE A 310 -8.04 4.90 -0.25
N VAL A 311 -8.81 4.19 -1.09
CA VAL A 311 -9.52 2.96 -0.69
C VAL A 311 -8.88 1.73 -1.33
N GLN A 312 -8.72 0.70 -0.52
CA GLN A 312 -8.35 -0.65 -0.90
C GLN A 312 -9.42 -1.63 -0.46
N ASN A 313 -9.98 -2.38 -1.41
CA ASN A 313 -10.80 -3.55 -1.09
C ASN A 313 -9.92 -4.71 -0.65
N LYS A 314 -10.38 -5.50 0.31
CA LYS A 314 -9.79 -6.78 0.68
C LYS A 314 -9.81 -7.73 -0.52
N HIS A 315 -8.67 -8.34 -0.85
CA HIS A 315 -8.55 -9.17 -2.05
C HIS A 315 -8.96 -10.64 -1.80
N HIS A 316 -8.90 -11.08 -0.55
CA HIS A 316 -9.24 -12.44 -0.13
C HIS A 316 -10.25 -12.47 1.00
N ARG A 317 -11.33 -13.22 0.81
CA ARG A 317 -12.28 -13.54 1.87
C ARG A 317 -11.59 -14.33 2.98
N TRP A 318 -11.87 -13.96 4.21
CA TRP A 318 -11.52 -14.80 5.33
C TRP A 318 -12.37 -16.08 5.32
N ARG A 319 -11.72 -17.24 5.53
CA ARG A 319 -12.42 -18.51 5.75
C ARG A 319 -12.24 -18.95 7.19
N LEU A 320 -13.29 -18.78 7.99
CA LEU A 320 -13.35 -19.29 9.34
C LEU A 320 -13.56 -20.81 9.31
N ASN A 321 -12.82 -21.55 10.13
CA ASN A 321 -13.09 -22.97 10.39
C ASN A 321 -13.67 -23.19 11.80
N ARG A 322 -14.20 -24.38 12.07
CA ARG A 322 -14.78 -24.76 13.37
C ARG A 322 -13.85 -24.43 14.53
N THR A 323 -12.57 -24.83 14.47
CA THR A 323 -11.61 -24.57 15.54
C THR A 323 -11.44 -23.07 15.82
N GLN A 324 -11.39 -22.23 14.78
CA GLN A 324 -11.30 -20.77 14.94
C GLN A 324 -12.61 -20.19 15.49
N ALA A 325 -13.76 -20.65 15.00
CA ALA A 325 -15.06 -20.23 15.51
C ALA A 325 -15.20 -20.53 17.01
N ASP A 326 -14.85 -21.76 17.41
CA ASP A 326 -14.86 -22.19 18.81
C ASP A 326 -13.87 -21.39 19.65
N SER A 327 -12.65 -21.16 19.14
CA SER A 327 -11.63 -20.35 19.83
C SER A 327 -12.06 -18.90 20.03
N TYR A 328 -12.91 -18.37 19.16
CA TYR A 328 -13.49 -17.03 19.27
C TYR A 328 -14.87 -17.04 19.96
N ALA A 329 -15.32 -18.18 20.49
CA ALA A 329 -16.64 -18.36 21.09
C ALA A 329 -17.79 -17.85 20.17
N LEU A 330 -17.69 -18.15 18.88
CA LEU A 330 -18.66 -17.75 17.86
C LEU A 330 -19.67 -18.87 17.60
N ASP A 331 -20.96 -18.56 17.79
CA ASP A 331 -22.08 -19.49 17.53
C ASP A 331 -23.14 -18.83 16.64
N PHE A 332 -22.74 -18.41 15.45
CA PHE A 332 -23.64 -17.81 14.47
C PHE A 332 -24.32 -18.84 13.55
N ASP A 333 -23.92 -20.12 13.60
CA ASP A 333 -24.50 -21.22 12.83
C ASP A 333 -24.94 -22.39 13.73
N HIS A 334 -26.21 -22.33 14.13
CA HIS A 334 -26.83 -23.28 15.06
C HIS A 334 -27.09 -24.68 14.47
N ARG A 335 -26.90 -24.89 13.15
CA ARG A 335 -27.11 -26.22 12.55
C ARG A 335 -25.98 -27.18 12.87
N HIS A 336 -24.79 -26.63 13.17
CA HIS A 336 -23.55 -27.36 13.47
C HIS A 336 -23.15 -28.45 12.44
N ASP A 337 -23.76 -28.47 11.26
CA ASP A 337 -23.50 -29.41 10.15
C ASP A 337 -22.46 -28.89 9.14
N ASN A 338 -21.93 -27.70 9.42
CA ASN A 338 -20.88 -27.04 8.65
C ASN A 338 -19.62 -26.83 9.50
N ASP A 339 -18.45 -26.87 8.88
CA ASP A 339 -17.15 -26.69 9.56
C ASP A 339 -16.35 -25.50 9.00
N LYS A 340 -16.86 -24.83 7.96
CA LYS A 340 -16.17 -23.77 7.20
C LYS A 340 -17.14 -22.70 6.70
N TRP A 341 -16.89 -21.45 7.05
CA TRP A 341 -17.68 -20.31 6.61
C TRP A 341 -16.78 -19.30 5.91
N TRP A 342 -17.24 -18.78 4.78
CA TRP A 342 -16.55 -17.71 4.07
C TRP A 342 -17.13 -16.36 4.45
N GLU A 343 -16.28 -15.35 4.53
CA GLU A 343 -16.71 -13.98 4.72
C GLU A 343 -17.54 -13.51 3.52
N ASP A 344 -18.72 -12.95 3.79
CA ASP A 344 -19.67 -12.49 2.79
C ASP A 344 -19.35 -11.06 2.33
N ILE A 345 -18.27 -10.95 1.53
CA ILE A 345 -17.86 -9.69 0.93
C ILE A 345 -17.64 -9.84 -0.57
N ASP A 346 -17.76 -8.72 -1.29
CA ASP A 346 -17.32 -8.61 -2.67
C ASP A 346 -15.80 -8.33 -2.71
N ALA A 347 -15.03 -9.29 -3.25
CA ALA A 347 -13.58 -9.22 -3.37
C ALA A 347 -13.10 -8.74 -4.77
N SER A 348 -13.99 -8.08 -5.53
CA SER A 348 -13.67 -7.45 -6.80
C SER A 348 -13.12 -6.03 -6.62
N LYS A 349 -12.87 -5.32 -7.74
CA LYS A 349 -12.30 -3.95 -7.75
C LYS A 349 -10.99 -3.86 -6.94
N ARG A 350 -10.06 -4.78 -7.20
CA ARG A 350 -8.79 -4.91 -6.47
C ARG A 350 -7.90 -3.69 -6.73
N THR A 351 -7.71 -2.87 -5.71
CA THR A 351 -6.78 -1.74 -5.70
C THR A 351 -5.69 -1.96 -4.67
N LEU A 352 -4.51 -1.36 -4.89
CA LEU A 352 -3.38 -1.40 -3.96
C LEU A 352 -2.60 -0.07 -4.04
N PRO A 353 -3.05 0.96 -3.31
CA PRO A 353 -2.38 2.25 -3.29
C PRO A 353 -1.08 2.18 -2.46
N PHE A 354 0.02 2.61 -3.07
CA PHE A 354 1.28 2.88 -2.39
C PHE A 354 1.36 4.35 -2.04
N PHE A 355 2.04 4.67 -0.94
CA PHE A 355 2.22 6.04 -0.47
C PHE A 355 3.70 6.35 -0.32
N GLY A 356 4.17 7.40 -0.97
CA GLY A 356 5.38 8.11 -0.56
C GLY A 356 4.97 9.16 0.48
N LEU A 357 5.53 9.09 1.69
CA LEU A 357 5.21 10.02 2.78
C LEU A 357 6.33 11.03 2.98
N ARG A 358 7.57 10.54 3.04
CA ARG A 358 8.78 11.34 3.30
C ARG A 358 9.93 10.79 2.49
N LYS A 359 11.09 11.41 2.65
CA LYS A 359 12.32 10.91 2.07
C LYS A 359 12.53 9.44 2.42
N GLU A 360 12.58 8.62 1.38
CA GLU A 360 12.83 7.18 1.49
C GLU A 360 11.85 6.47 2.45
N MET A 361 10.64 6.99 2.68
CA MET A 361 9.60 6.37 3.50
C MET A 361 8.35 6.13 2.67
N SER A 362 8.06 4.86 2.40
CA SER A 362 6.84 4.45 1.70
C SER A 362 6.12 3.33 2.42
N PHE A 363 4.80 3.34 2.27
CA PHE A 363 3.99 2.29 2.85
C PHE A 363 2.87 1.81 1.94
N VAL A 364 2.38 0.63 2.27
CA VAL A 364 1.17 0.02 1.72
C VAL A 364 0.39 -0.65 2.85
N THR A 365 -0.92 -0.76 2.68
CA THR A 365 -1.80 -1.43 3.64
C THR A 365 -2.23 -2.79 3.09
N LEU A 366 -2.27 -3.82 3.93
CA LEU A 366 -2.84 -5.13 3.62
C LEU A 366 -3.94 -5.47 4.63
N ILE A 367 -4.94 -6.24 4.21
CA ILE A 367 -6.11 -6.55 5.04
C ILE A 367 -6.14 -8.05 5.30
N CYS A 368 -5.91 -8.44 6.56
CA CYS A 368 -5.95 -9.81 7.07
C CYS A 368 -5.36 -10.85 6.12
N GLU A 369 -6.22 -11.64 5.47
CA GLU A 369 -5.86 -12.76 4.59
C GLU A 369 -4.96 -12.31 3.43
N ASP A 370 -5.00 -11.04 3.03
CA ASP A 370 -4.11 -10.48 2.01
C ASP A 370 -2.63 -10.57 2.42
N LEU A 371 -2.30 -10.54 3.71
CA LEU A 371 -0.93 -10.76 4.20
C LEU A 371 -0.43 -12.19 3.93
N ALA A 372 -1.33 -13.18 3.94
CA ALA A 372 -0.99 -14.60 3.82
C ALA A 372 -1.01 -15.13 2.38
N ARG A 373 -1.48 -14.33 1.41
CA ARG A 373 -1.74 -14.78 0.03
C ARG A 373 -0.82 -14.09 -0.96
N SER A 374 -0.28 -14.87 -1.90
CA SER A 374 0.68 -14.38 -2.89
C SER A 374 0.03 -13.56 -4.02
N ALA A 375 -0.96 -14.11 -4.70
CA ALA A 375 -1.76 -13.36 -5.67
C ALA A 375 -2.90 -12.65 -4.94
N PRO A 376 -3.43 -11.52 -5.44
CA PRO A 376 -2.93 -10.75 -6.59
C PRO A 376 -1.89 -9.68 -6.19
N ALA A 377 -1.78 -9.33 -4.91
CA ALA A 377 -1.07 -8.13 -4.46
C ALA A 377 0.44 -8.33 -4.19
N MET A 378 0.89 -9.51 -3.75
CA MET A 378 2.27 -9.63 -3.24
C MET A 378 3.32 -9.40 -4.32
N SER A 379 3.05 -9.75 -5.57
CA SER A 379 3.99 -9.45 -6.66
C SER A 379 4.24 -7.94 -6.80
N ALA A 380 3.20 -7.12 -6.61
CA ALA A 380 3.32 -5.67 -6.62
C ALA A 380 4.04 -5.13 -5.38
N VAL A 381 3.66 -5.60 -4.18
CA VAL A 381 4.34 -5.23 -2.92
C VAL A 381 5.84 -5.53 -3.00
N ARG A 382 6.19 -6.74 -3.45
CA ARG A 382 7.56 -7.21 -3.62
C ARG A 382 8.36 -6.51 -4.70
N ALA A 383 7.70 -5.96 -5.72
CA ALA A 383 8.36 -5.26 -6.82
C ALA A 383 8.63 -3.79 -6.47
N VAL A 384 7.67 -3.11 -5.84
CA VAL A 384 7.81 -1.75 -5.31
C VAL A 384 8.76 -1.74 -4.11
N GLY A 385 8.62 -2.72 -3.21
CA GLY A 385 9.46 -2.81 -2.03
C GLY A 385 9.19 -1.72 -1.00
N PRO A 386 7.94 -1.48 -0.55
CA PRO A 386 7.69 -0.44 0.45
C PRO A 386 8.44 -0.76 1.75
N ASN A 387 8.98 0.25 2.41
CA ASN A 387 9.73 0.03 3.65
C ASN A 387 8.83 -0.23 4.86
N LEU A 388 7.55 0.16 4.81
CA LEU A 388 6.54 -0.20 5.79
C LEU A 388 5.35 -0.91 5.14
N VAL A 389 4.99 -2.07 5.65
CA VAL A 389 3.71 -2.74 5.34
C VAL A 389 2.85 -2.70 6.60
N VAL A 390 1.68 -2.08 6.50
CA VAL A 390 0.70 -2.05 7.59
C VAL A 390 -0.35 -3.12 7.31
N ALA A 391 -0.34 -4.20 8.07
CA ALA A 391 -1.37 -5.24 7.99
C ALA A 391 -2.45 -5.01 9.05
N LEU A 392 -3.70 -4.95 8.60
CA LEU A 392 -4.89 -4.81 9.44
C LEU A 392 -5.61 -6.17 9.50
N PRO A 393 -5.32 -7.03 10.48
CA PRO A 393 -6.12 -8.23 10.75
C PRO A 393 -7.27 -7.97 11.72
N MET A 394 -8.35 -8.73 11.56
CA MET A 394 -9.39 -8.97 12.56
C MET A 394 -9.22 -10.40 13.09
N ASP A 395 -8.14 -10.60 13.86
CA ASP A 395 -7.72 -11.91 14.37
C ASP A 395 -7.37 -11.84 15.86
N GLY A 396 -7.05 -12.98 16.47
CA GLY A 396 -6.54 -13.02 17.84
C GLY A 396 -5.12 -12.42 18.02
N PRO A 397 -4.39 -12.76 19.10
CA PRO A 397 -3.08 -12.21 19.43
C PRO A 397 -2.08 -12.21 18.27
N GLN A 398 -1.38 -11.09 18.09
CA GLN A 398 -0.37 -10.88 17.06
C GLN A 398 1.01 -11.37 17.53
N LEU A 399 1.16 -12.70 17.65
CA LEU A 399 2.38 -13.35 18.13
C LEU A 399 3.25 -13.83 16.95
N ALA A 400 4.58 -13.80 17.12
CA ALA A 400 5.53 -14.26 16.10
C ALA A 400 5.28 -15.70 15.62
N VAL A 401 4.82 -16.58 16.52
CA VAL A 401 4.52 -17.99 16.22
C VAL A 401 3.18 -18.19 15.49
N ARG A 402 2.29 -17.19 15.49
CA ARG A 402 1.01 -17.25 14.79
C ARG A 402 1.17 -16.80 13.34
N TRP A 403 0.16 -17.10 12.52
CA TRP A 403 0.18 -16.80 11.09
C TRP A 403 0.57 -15.35 10.76
N PRO A 404 0.12 -14.27 11.45
CA PRO A 404 0.51 -12.92 11.07
C PRO A 404 2.02 -12.72 11.18
N GLY A 405 2.66 -13.27 12.23
CA GLY A 405 4.10 -13.24 12.41
C GLY A 405 4.85 -14.03 11.32
N GLN A 406 4.39 -15.24 11.01
CA GLN A 406 5.01 -16.10 9.99
C GLN A 406 4.93 -15.50 8.57
N TYR A 407 3.83 -14.83 8.23
CA TYR A 407 3.71 -14.20 6.91
C TYR A 407 4.33 -12.80 6.88
N ALA A 408 4.41 -12.10 8.01
CA ALA A 408 5.20 -10.88 8.12
C ALA A 408 6.68 -11.12 7.81
N THR A 409 7.27 -12.23 8.28
CA THR A 409 8.69 -12.54 7.97
C THR A 409 8.95 -12.70 6.48
N VAL A 410 7.97 -13.19 5.71
CA VAL A 410 8.10 -13.32 4.25
C VAL A 410 8.35 -11.96 3.57
N LEU A 411 7.67 -10.90 4.03
CA LEU A 411 7.87 -9.54 3.51
C LEU A 411 9.08 -8.84 4.12
N ALA A 412 9.43 -9.19 5.37
CA ALA A 412 10.66 -8.73 6.00
C ALA A 412 11.91 -9.32 5.31
N ASP A 413 11.84 -10.54 4.80
CA ASP A 413 12.94 -11.16 4.06
C ASP A 413 12.97 -10.72 2.58
N ASP A 414 11.80 -10.60 1.94
CA ASP A 414 11.66 -10.14 0.56
C ASP A 414 10.33 -9.39 0.39
N PRO A 415 10.35 -8.04 0.30
CA PRO A 415 11.47 -7.24 -0.23
C PRO A 415 12.43 -6.65 0.81
N GLY A 416 12.23 -6.87 2.11
CA GLY A 416 13.00 -6.16 3.16
C GLY A 416 12.16 -5.17 3.98
N SER A 417 10.84 -5.32 3.98
CA SER A 417 9.90 -4.37 4.60
C SER A 417 9.86 -4.53 6.12
N ALA A 418 9.74 -3.43 6.86
CA ALA A 418 9.19 -3.47 8.20
C ALA A 418 7.69 -3.80 8.10
N VAL A 419 7.22 -4.78 8.88
CA VAL A 419 5.80 -5.18 8.87
C VAL A 419 5.18 -4.88 10.22
N LEU A 420 4.19 -3.99 10.22
CA LEU A 420 3.37 -3.65 11.38
C LEU A 420 2.04 -4.39 11.27
N THR A 421 1.73 -5.28 12.21
CA THR A 421 0.40 -5.88 12.31
C THR A 421 -0.38 -5.27 13.47
N LEU A 422 -1.64 -4.90 13.24
CA LEU A 422 -2.51 -4.33 14.27
C LEU A 422 -3.91 -4.96 14.22
N THR A 423 -4.23 -5.77 15.23
CA THR A 423 -5.59 -6.30 15.45
C THR A 423 -6.34 -5.51 16.51
N CYS A 424 -7.65 -5.67 16.56
CA CYS A 424 -8.47 -5.08 17.62
C CYS A 424 -8.40 -5.90 18.91
N ALA A 425 -8.40 -5.19 20.05
CA ALA A 425 -8.33 -5.82 21.36
C ALA A 425 -9.54 -6.73 21.62
N GLY A 426 -10.72 -6.37 21.10
CA GLY A 426 -11.91 -7.19 21.23
C GLY A 426 -11.75 -8.60 20.65
N MET A 427 -11.09 -8.77 19.50
CA MET A 427 -10.83 -10.11 18.94
C MET A 427 -9.76 -10.88 19.71
N VAL A 428 -8.78 -10.18 20.30
CA VAL A 428 -7.81 -10.77 21.22
C VAL A 428 -8.52 -11.36 22.43
N ASP A 429 -9.43 -10.60 23.05
CA ASP A 429 -10.19 -11.05 24.22
C ASP A 429 -11.10 -12.24 23.86
N ARG A 430 -11.76 -12.21 22.70
CA ARG A 430 -12.56 -13.36 22.22
C ARG A 430 -11.73 -14.63 22.08
N SER A 431 -10.46 -14.51 21.71
CA SER A 431 -9.56 -15.66 21.53
C SER A 431 -9.04 -16.28 22.83
N ASN A 432 -9.23 -15.58 23.95
CA ASN A 432 -8.85 -16.02 25.29
C ASN A 432 -10.07 -16.51 26.09
N TRP A 433 -11.15 -16.89 25.40
CA TRP A 433 -12.35 -17.41 26.05
C TRP A 433 -12.05 -18.76 26.72
N HIS A 434 -12.15 -18.80 28.04
CA HIS A 434 -12.01 -20.00 28.88
C HIS A 434 -13.31 -20.31 29.60
#